data_AF-A0A3S0CG83-F1
#
_entry.id   AF-A0A3S0CG83-F1
#
_cell.length_a   1.000
_cell.length_b   1.000
_cell.length_c   1.000
_cell.angle_alpha   90.00
_cell.angle_beta   90.00
_cell.angle_gamma   90.00
#
_symmetry.space_group_name_H-M   'P 1'
#
loop_
_entity.id
_entity.type
_entity.pdbx_description
1 polymer ?
#
loop_
_entity_poly.entity_id
_entity_poly.type
_entity_poly.pdbx_seq_one_letter_code
_entity_poly.pdbx_strand_id
1 'polypeptide(L)' 'MANEKKTRIYKVNTPDGGIALVDAPTARGAINHIVGNFFKAELATQHELVAAVQQGVEIQTAGVTSDEQPDLPGTDAPQG' A
#
# COMPACT_ATOMS: atom_id res chain seq x y z
N MET A 1 -21.86 0.84 -7.01
CA MET A 1 -20.62 1.35 -7.65
C MET A 1 -19.59 1.47 -6.55
N ALA A 2 -18.63 0.54 -6.49
CA ALA A 2 -17.54 0.63 -5.52
C ALA A 2 -16.72 1.87 -5.89
N ASN A 3 -16.66 2.84 -4.97
CA ASN A 3 -15.84 4.03 -5.14
C ASN A 3 -14.39 3.55 -5.02
N GLU A 4 -13.74 3.23 -6.14
CA GLU A 4 -12.31 2.90 -6.19
C GLU A 4 -11.57 4.03 -5.48
N LYS A 5 -11.09 3.76 -4.25
CA LYS A 5 -10.32 4.75 -3.49
C LYS A 5 -9.01 4.95 -4.24
N LYS A 6 -8.97 5.98 -5.08
CA LYS A 6 -7.79 6.39 -5.85
C LYS A 6 -6.57 6.46 -4.93
N THR A 7 -5.67 5.50 -5.06
CA THR A 7 -4.43 5.43 -4.28
C THR A 7 -3.36 6.32 -4.91
N ARG A 8 -2.32 6.64 -4.15
CA ARG A 8 -1.16 7.45 -4.55
C ARG A 8 0.08 6.85 -3.91
N ILE A 9 1.21 7.00 -4.59
CA ILE A 9 2.51 6.61 -4.04
C ILE A 9 3.05 7.73 -3.16
N TYR A 10 3.35 7.37 -1.91
CA TYR A 10 3.94 8.24 -0.91
C TYR A 10 5.38 7.81 -0.63
N LYS A 11 6.28 8.78 -0.53
CA LYS A 11 7.63 8.65 0.01
C LYS A 11 7.58 8.78 1.52
N VAL A 12 8.03 7.76 2.24
CA VAL A 12 8.13 7.75 3.71
C VAL A 12 9.59 7.74 4.11
N ASN A 13 10.04 8.75 4.86
CA ASN A 13 11.40 8.79 5.39
C ASN A 13 11.48 7.94 6.65
N THR A 14 12.43 7.02 6.71
CA THR A 14 12.62 6.10 7.82
C THR A 14 13.73 6.60 8.78
N PRO A 15 13.67 6.33 10.09
CA PRO A 15 14.58 6.91 11.09
C PRO A 15 16.01 6.38 11.00
N ASP A 16 16.23 5.29 10.27
CA ASP A 16 17.54 4.79 9.85
C ASP A 16 18.14 5.57 8.64
N GLY A 17 17.45 6.61 8.16
CA GLY A 17 17.88 7.43 7.02
C GLY A 17 17.46 6.85 5.66
N GLY A 18 16.66 5.78 5.65
CA GLY A 18 16.12 5.18 4.45
C GLY A 18 14.88 5.88 3.88
N ILE A 19 14.45 5.40 2.72
CA ILE A 19 13.25 5.85 2.03
C ILE A 19 12.42 4.62 1.67
N ALA A 20 11.14 4.62 2.02
CA ALA A 20 10.16 3.63 1.57
C ALA A 20 9.12 4.27 0.65
N LEU A 21 8.73 3.56 -0.42
CA LEU A 21 7.64 3.98 -1.30
C LEU A 21 6.40 3.14 -1.02
N VAL A 22 5.30 3.82 -0.71
CA VAL A 22 4.07 3.17 -0.26
C VAL A 22 2.89 3.61 -1.10
N ASP A 23 2.21 2.67 -1.75
CA ASP A 23 0.94 2.94 -2.40
C ASP A 23 -0.20 2.91 -1.37
N ALA A 24 -0.88 4.04 -1.17
CA ALA A 24 -1.94 4.17 -0.17
C ALA A 24 -3.02 5.17 -0.61
N PRO A 25 -4.25 5.08 -0.09
CA PRO A 25 -5.29 6.09 -0.35
C PRO A 25 -5.04 7.43 0.36
N THR A 26 -4.20 7.44 1.41
CA THR A 26 -3.82 8.66 2.16
C THR A 26 -2.40 8.57 2.69
N ALA A 27 -1.74 9.71 2.90
CA ALA A 27 -0.41 9.78 3.52
C ALA A 27 -0.38 9.12 4.90
N ARG A 28 -1.47 9.26 5.68
CA ARG A 28 -1.59 8.63 7.00
C ARG A 28 -1.65 7.10 6.90
N GLY A 29 -2.29 6.56 5.86
CA GLY A 29 -2.26 5.12 5.56
C GLY A 29 -0.86 4.63 5.20
N ALA A 30 -0.12 5.42 4.41
CA ALA A 30 1.27 5.11 4.07
C ALA A 30 2.20 5.10 5.31
N ILE A 31 2.06 6.08 6.21
CA ILE A 31 2.80 6.14 7.49
C ILE A 31 2.45 4.92 8.35
N ASN A 32 1.16 4.65 8.54
CA ASN A 32 0.69 3.55 9.39
C ASN A 32 1.17 2.19 8.90
N HIS A 33 1.33 2.02 7.58
CA HIS A 33 1.88 0.81 6.97
C HIS A 33 3.39 0.65 7.25
N ILE A 34 4.13 1.76 7.30
CA ILE A 34 5.59 1.81 7.54
C ILE A 34 5.95 2.02 9.03
N VAL A 35 5.02 1.80 9.97
CA VAL A 35 5.29 1.70 11.44
C VAL A 35 4.98 2.95 12.28
N GLY A 36 4.55 2.67 13.52
CA GLY A 36 4.05 3.60 14.53
C GLY A 36 4.96 4.78 14.87
N ASN A 37 4.37 5.96 14.79
CA ASN A 37 4.72 7.20 15.50
C ASN A 37 6.02 7.97 15.16
N PHE A 38 6.90 7.53 14.26
CA PHE A 38 8.13 8.30 13.93
C PHE A 38 8.32 8.70 12.47
N PHE A 39 7.36 8.42 11.60
CA PHE A 39 7.54 8.54 10.15
C PHE A 39 6.68 9.65 9.54
N LYS A 40 7.24 10.38 8.57
CA LYS A 40 6.54 11.40 7.77
C LYS A 40 6.43 10.91 6.32
N ALA A 41 5.21 10.91 5.78
CA ALA A 41 4.93 10.58 4.39
C ALA A 41 4.65 11.84 3.56
N GLU A 42 5.27 11.92 2.39
CA GLU A 42 5.09 12.99 1.41
C GLU A 42 4.76 12.37 0.05
N LEU A 43 4.08 13.10 -0.84
CA LEU A 43 3.83 12.59 -2.20
C LEU A 43 5.18 12.50 -2.95
N ALA A 44 5.50 11.35 -3.51
CA ALA A 44 6.70 11.21 -4.33
C ALA A 44 6.52 11.95 -5.65
N THR A 45 7.52 12.73 -6.07
CA THR A 45 7.59 13.24 -7.44
C THR A 45 7.99 12.13 -8.41
N GLN A 46 7.71 12.31 -9.71
CA GLN A 46 8.08 11.33 -10.73
C GLN A 46 9.60 11.07 -10.75
N HIS A 47 10.41 12.10 -10.54
CA HIS A 47 11.86 11.98 -10.50
C HIS A 47 12.32 11.09 -9.34
N GLU A 48 11.77 11.30 -8.15
CA GLU A 48 12.11 10.52 -6.96
C GLU A 48 11.67 9.06 -7.08
N LEU A 49 10.51 8.81 -7.70
CA LEU A 49 10.04 7.46 -7.98
C LEU A 49 11.04 6.70 -8.88
N VAL A 50 11.44 7.33 -9.99
CA VAL A 50 12.39 6.70 -10.93
C VAL A 50 13.74 6.45 -10.26
N ALA A 51 14.24 7.40 -9.48
CA ALA A 51 15.51 7.26 -8.76
C ALA A 51 15.47 6.10 -7.73
N ALA A 52 14.37 5.98 -6.98
CA ALA A 52 14.21 4.91 -6.00
C ALA A 52 14.15 3.52 -6.67
N VAL A 53 13.41 3.39 -7.78
CA VAL A 53 13.34 2.13 -8.54
C VAL A 53 14.70 1.75 -9.12
N GLN A 54 15.47 2.72 -9.63
CA GLN A 54 16.85 2.48 -10.10
C GLN A 54 17.80 2.02 -8.99
N GLN A 55 17.54 2.42 -7.75
CA GLN A 55 18.29 1.99 -6.56
C GLN A 55 17.83 0.62 -6.02
N GLY A 56 16.86 -0.02 -6.67
CA GLY A 56 16.31 -1.32 -6.25
C GLY A 56 15.30 -1.24 -5.11
N VAL A 57 14.74 -0.05 -4.84
CA VAL A 57 13.69 0.12 -3.83
C VAL A 57 12.38 -0.46 -4.36
N GLU A 58 11.83 -1.44 -3.64
CA GLU A 58 10.52 -2.03 -3.96
C GLU A 58 9.38 -1.13 -3.47
N ILE A 59 8.32 -1.03 -4.28
CA ILE A 59 7.09 -0.32 -3.92
C ILE A 59 6.21 -1.26 -3.12
N GLN A 60 5.88 -0.88 -1.89
CA GLN A 60 5.00 -1.67 -1.02
C GLN A 60 3.55 -1.14 -1.09
N THR A 61 2.57 -2.03 -1.18
CA THR A 61 1.15 -1.64 -1.21
C THR A 61 0.58 -1.67 0.21
N ALA A 62 0.15 -0.50 0.71
CA ALA A 62 -0.53 -0.40 1.99
C ALA A 62 -2.02 -0.75 1.84
N GLY A 63 -2.42 -1.88 2.41
CA GLY A 63 -3.83 -2.20 2.64
C GLY A 63 -4.42 -3.32 1.79
N VAL A 64 -3.72 -4.45 1.67
CA VAL A 64 -4.39 -5.73 1.40
C VAL A 64 -4.16 -6.66 2.59
N THR A 65 -4.86 -6.43 3.69
CA THR A 65 -5.22 -7.55 4.57
C THR A 65 -6.22 -8.37 3.78
N SER A 66 -5.77 -9.51 3.24
CA SER A 66 -6.63 -10.54 2.66
C SER A 66 -7.53 -11.13 3.76
N ASP A 67 -8.55 -10.39 4.18
CA ASP A 67 -9.63 -10.87 5.06
C ASP A 67 -11.01 -10.74 4.39
N GLU A 68 -11.04 -10.56 3.07
CA GLU A 68 -12.21 -10.85 2.25
C GLU A 68 -11.92 -12.12 1.45
N GLN A 69 -12.00 -13.25 2.16
CA GLN A 69 -12.34 -14.52 1.53
C GLN A 69 -13.68 -14.30 0.83
N PRO A 70 -13.79 -14.41 -0.51
CA PRO A 70 -15.10 -14.37 -1.13
C PRO A 70 -15.88 -15.56 -0.59
N ASP A 71 -16.95 -15.30 0.17
CA ASP A 71 -17.98 -16.29 0.46
C ASP A 71 -18.48 -16.83 -0.89
N LEU A 72 -17.92 -17.96 -1.31
CA LEU A 72 -18.47 -18.72 -2.42
C LEU A 72 -19.89 -19.11 -2.00
N PRO A 73 -20.95 -18.66 -2.70
CA PRO A 73 -22.29 -19.18 -2.44
C PRO A 73 -22.24 -20.69 -2.66
N GLY A 74 -22.60 -21.44 -1.62
CA GLY A 74 -22.47 -22.89 -1.54
C GLY A 74 -22.92 -23.56 -2.84
N THR A 75 -21.96 -24.08 -3.58
CA THR A 75 -22.24 -25.01 -4.66
C THR A 75 -22.15 -26.40 -4.05
N ASP A 76 -23.22 -26.81 -3.38
CA ASP A 76 -23.42 -28.22 -3.03
C ASP A 76 -24.87 -28.61 -3.31
N ALA A 77 -25.14 -28.83 -4.59
CA ALA A 77 -26.11 -29.81 -5.06
C ALA A 77 -25.31 -30.73 -5.99
N PRO A 78 -25.34 -32.06 -5.82
CA PRO A 78 -26.58 -32.86 -5.71
C PRO A 78 -26.57 -33.92 -4.60
N GLN A 79 -27.73 -34.20 -3.99
CA GLN A 79 -27.96 -35.52 -3.40
C GLN A 79 -28.73 -36.36 -4.41
N GLY A 80 -28.15 -37.53 -4.73
CA GLY A 80 -28.74 -38.53 -5.63
C GLY A 80 -29.91 -39.28 -5.01
#